data_AF-A0A1X7SGD6-F1
#
_entry.id   AF-A0A1X7SGD6-F1
#
_cell.length_a   1.000
_cell.length_b   1.000
_cell.length_c   1.000
_cell.angle_alpha   90.00
_cell.angle_beta   90.00
_cell.angle_gamma   90.00
#
_symmetry.space_group_name_H-M   'P 1'
#
loop_
_entity.id
_entity.type
_entity.pdbx_description
1 polymer ?
#
loop_
_entity_poly.entity_id
_entity_poly.type
_entity_poly.pdbx_seq_one_letter_code
_entity_poly.pdbx_strand_id
1 'polypeptide(L)'
;KFTDYEASYGYIPLAEIEQNPPIGFLSSASYAIIRCIMHSCLLWSSCNGKSIPPLMNGKLPLLEYNSFFWDQIRKDIQELSSITGHSVDEAALLVHLVLKQINEKGHSLQMQTGQSVVSIVNLDDRRKWEEQFHHCYIECVLEDTESSIQKMLKELTARDYSKLFGAVYITPMTSEPFLWNVYPTLTSQQICGQLLTIKLHEKHPVIFTYLSEFHRFEAMKFLPDILKMLKITQKAISQFGFDEKTQG
;
A
#
# COMPACT_ATOMS: atom_id res chain seq x y z
N LYS A 1 -4.18 -23.00 -2.16
CA LYS A 1 -3.74 -23.07 -3.58
C LYS A 1 -4.76 -22.29 -4.40
N PHE A 2 -4.47 -21.03 -4.70
CA PHE A 2 -5.26 -20.28 -5.68
C PHE A 2 -4.96 -20.88 -7.04
N THR A 3 -5.99 -21.31 -7.76
CA THR A 3 -5.89 -21.89 -9.11
C THR A 3 -5.68 -20.77 -10.12
N ASP A 4 -4.81 -20.97 -11.10
CA ASP A 4 -4.35 -20.01 -12.12
C ASP A 4 -5.44 -19.42 -13.05
N TYR A 5 -6.73 -19.62 -12.76
CA TYR A 5 -7.86 -19.28 -13.63
C TYR A 5 -8.68 -18.05 -13.20
N GLU A 6 -8.30 -17.33 -12.14
CA GLU A 6 -8.99 -16.11 -11.69
C GLU A 6 -8.11 -14.84 -11.72
N ALA A 7 -7.09 -14.81 -12.58
CA ALA A 7 -6.36 -13.57 -12.84
C ALA A 7 -7.26 -12.61 -13.63
N SER A 8 -8.03 -11.81 -12.90
CA SER A 8 -8.84 -10.74 -13.50
C SER A 8 -7.90 -9.69 -14.10
N TYR A 9 -7.97 -9.50 -15.42
CA TYR A 9 -7.19 -8.48 -16.13
C TYR A 9 -7.79 -7.09 -15.92
N GLY A 10 -6.92 -6.08 -15.86
CA GLY A 10 -7.31 -4.69 -15.72
C GLY A 10 -7.20 -4.17 -14.29
N TYR A 11 -7.82 -3.01 -14.04
CA TYR A 11 -7.80 -2.34 -12.76
C TYR A 11 -8.88 -2.93 -11.84
N ILE A 12 -8.42 -3.43 -10.69
CA ILE A 12 -9.27 -3.93 -9.62
C ILE A 12 -8.90 -3.11 -8.39
N PRO A 13 -9.78 -2.21 -7.95
CA PRO A 13 -9.56 -1.53 -6.68
C PRO A 13 -9.46 -2.58 -5.59
N LEU A 14 -8.45 -2.48 -4.73
CA LEU A 14 -8.42 -3.24 -3.50
C LEU A 14 -9.69 -2.86 -2.72
N ALA A 15 -10.56 -3.84 -2.47
CA ALA A 15 -11.57 -3.68 -1.45
C ALA A 15 -10.85 -3.42 -0.12
N GLU A 16 -11.43 -2.61 0.76
CA GLU A 16 -10.85 -2.19 2.06
C GLU A 16 -10.46 -3.35 3.00
N ILE A 17 -10.70 -4.60 2.58
CA ILE A 17 -10.55 -5.84 3.35
C ILE A 17 -9.19 -6.52 3.13
N GLU A 18 -8.48 -6.28 2.02
CA GLU A 18 -7.12 -6.81 1.81
C GLU A 18 -6.06 -5.77 2.18
N GLN A 19 -5.90 -5.53 3.49
CA GLN A 19 -4.91 -4.60 4.05
C GLN A 19 -3.46 -5.09 3.93
N ASN A 20 -3.25 -6.29 3.41
CA ASN A 20 -1.92 -6.83 3.18
C ASN A 20 -1.68 -6.96 1.67
N PRO A 21 -0.47 -6.67 1.18
CA PRO A 21 -0.13 -6.98 -0.20
C PRO A 21 -0.40 -8.47 -0.45
N PRO A 22 -0.90 -8.85 -1.64
CA PRO A 22 -0.99 -10.25 -2.00
C PRO A 22 0.38 -10.88 -1.78
N ILE A 23 0.43 -11.93 -0.96
CA ILE A 23 1.63 -12.61 -0.46
C ILE A 23 2.73 -12.57 -1.54
N GLY A 24 3.77 -11.78 -1.27
CA GLY A 24 4.75 -11.38 -2.28
C GLY A 24 6.05 -10.87 -1.67
N PHE A 25 7.03 -10.64 -2.53
CA PHE A 25 8.39 -10.25 -2.16
C PHE A 25 8.53 -8.78 -1.75
N LEU A 26 7.53 -7.96 -2.06
CA LEU A 26 7.49 -6.54 -1.72
C LEU A 26 7.06 -6.33 -0.26
N SER A 27 7.71 -5.39 0.42
CA SER A 27 7.16 -4.83 1.65
C SER A 27 5.88 -4.04 1.38
N SER A 28 5.01 -3.88 2.38
CA SER A 28 3.79 -3.08 2.26
C SER A 28 4.08 -1.64 1.83
N ALA A 29 5.19 -1.05 2.30
CA ALA A 29 5.65 0.27 1.88
C ALA A 29 5.99 0.32 0.38
N SER A 30 6.73 -0.67 -0.13
CA SER A 30 7.08 -0.75 -1.56
C SER A 30 5.83 -0.88 -2.42
N TYR A 31 4.88 -1.70 -1.98
CA TYR A 31 3.61 -1.91 -2.67
C TYR A 31 2.77 -0.62 -2.71
N ALA A 32 2.66 0.10 -1.59
CA ALA A 32 1.96 1.38 -1.51
C ALA A 32 2.59 2.44 -2.45
N ILE A 33 3.92 2.50 -2.53
CA ILE A 33 4.63 3.40 -3.47
C ILE A 33 4.31 3.04 -4.92
N ILE A 34 4.40 1.76 -5.29
CA ILE A 34 4.07 1.30 -6.66
C ILE A 34 2.62 1.66 -7.01
N ARG A 35 1.67 1.37 -6.12
CA ARG A 35 0.25 1.76 -6.28
C ARG A 35 0.09 3.26 -6.50
N CYS A 36 0.71 4.07 -5.65
CA CYS A 36 0.63 5.53 -5.74
C CYS A 36 1.13 6.06 -7.09
N ILE A 37 2.27 5.53 -7.58
CA ILE A 37 2.83 5.90 -8.88
C ILE A 37 1.90 5.45 -10.02
N MET A 38 1.37 4.22 -9.96
CA MET A 38 0.45 3.70 -10.97
C MET A 38 -0.85 4.50 -11.01
N HIS A 39 -1.46 4.83 -9.87
CA HIS A 39 -2.64 5.69 -9.81
C HIS A 39 -2.34 7.10 -10.32
N SER A 40 -1.14 7.64 -10.05
CA SER A 40 -0.71 8.93 -10.61
C SER A 40 -0.62 8.88 -12.14
N CYS A 41 -0.08 7.80 -12.72
CA CYS A 41 -0.05 7.59 -14.17
C CYS A 41 -1.45 7.44 -14.77
N LEU A 42 -2.38 6.78 -14.06
CA LEU A 42 -3.77 6.62 -14.49
C LEU A 42 -4.54 7.96 -14.43
N LEU A 43 -4.36 8.74 -13.37
CA LEU A 43 -4.90 10.10 -13.27
C LEU A 43 -4.35 11.00 -14.38
N TRP A 44 -3.04 10.96 -14.62
CA TRP A 44 -2.43 11.70 -15.72
C TRP A 44 -3.03 11.30 -17.08
N SER A 45 -3.28 10.00 -17.28
CA SER A 45 -3.86 9.48 -18.50
C SER A 45 -5.33 9.90 -18.66
N SER A 46 -6.11 9.99 -17.59
CA SER A 46 -7.52 10.39 -17.63
C SER A 46 -7.66 11.87 -17.94
N CYS A 47 -6.78 12.71 -17.38
CA CYS A 47 -6.73 14.14 -17.67
C CYS A 47 -6.32 14.44 -19.12
N ASN A 48 -5.50 13.60 -19.75
CA ASN A 48 -4.96 13.82 -21.10
C ASN A 48 -5.74 13.09 -22.21
N GLY A 49 -6.94 12.59 -21.93
CA GLY A 49 -7.82 11.97 -22.93
C GLY A 49 -7.30 10.62 -23.46
N LYS A 50 -6.39 9.96 -22.76
CA LYS A 50 -5.97 8.59 -23.12
C LYS A 50 -7.07 7.59 -22.73
N SER A 51 -7.19 6.51 -23.51
CA SER A 51 -8.22 5.49 -23.27
C SER A 51 -7.89 4.64 -22.02
N ILE A 52 -8.58 4.95 -20.92
CA ILE A 52 -8.62 4.18 -19.67
C ILE A 52 -9.82 3.22 -19.54
N PRO A 53 -11.00 3.45 -20.18
CA PRO A 53 -12.16 2.57 -20.01
C PRO A 53 -11.92 1.07 -20.20
N PRO A 54 -11.08 0.62 -21.17
CA PRO A 54 -10.77 -0.79 -21.32
C PRO A 54 -10.05 -1.39 -20.10
N LEU A 55 -9.22 -0.59 -19.40
CA LEU A 55 -8.54 -1.03 -18.18
C LEU A 55 -9.52 -1.13 -17.01
N MET A 56 -10.51 -0.26 -16.96
CA MET A 56 -11.48 -0.17 -15.86
C MET A 56 -12.63 -1.17 -15.99
N ASN A 57 -12.69 -1.96 -17.06
CA ASN A 57 -13.75 -2.91 -17.37
C ASN A 57 -15.17 -2.28 -17.25
N GLY A 58 -15.30 -1.00 -17.59
CA GLY A 58 -16.58 -0.27 -17.55
C GLY A 58 -17.16 0.01 -16.16
N LYS A 59 -16.38 -0.13 -15.08
CA LYS A 59 -16.87 0.00 -13.69
C LYS A 59 -17.30 1.41 -13.26
N LEU A 60 -16.87 2.45 -13.96
CA LEU A 60 -17.16 3.86 -13.60
C LEU A 60 -17.47 4.70 -14.85
N PRO A 61 -18.32 5.73 -14.72
CA PRO A 61 -18.49 6.76 -15.74
C PRO A 61 -17.17 7.52 -16.03
N LEU A 62 -16.95 7.91 -17.29
CA LEU A 62 -15.73 8.61 -17.75
C LEU A 62 -15.39 9.87 -16.92
N LEU A 63 -16.42 10.60 -16.50
CA LEU A 63 -16.31 11.87 -15.78
C LEU A 63 -15.81 11.71 -14.34
N GLU A 64 -15.82 10.48 -13.80
CA GLU A 64 -15.50 10.21 -12.40
C GLU A 64 -14.08 9.67 -12.19
N TYR A 65 -13.34 9.36 -13.27
CA TYR A 65 -12.01 8.78 -13.15
C TYR A 65 -11.00 9.71 -12.45
N ASN A 66 -11.08 11.02 -12.67
CA ASN A 66 -10.15 11.97 -12.06
C ASN A 66 -10.31 12.01 -10.54
N SER A 67 -11.54 12.19 -10.05
CA SER A 67 -11.82 12.17 -8.62
C SER A 67 -11.51 10.82 -8.01
N PHE A 68 -11.84 9.74 -8.71
CA PHE A 68 -11.55 8.38 -8.27
C PHE A 68 -10.05 8.16 -8.04
N PHE A 69 -9.20 8.40 -9.04
CA PHE A 69 -7.76 8.18 -8.90
C PHE A 69 -7.11 9.16 -7.93
N TRP A 70 -7.61 10.39 -7.81
CA TRP A 70 -7.16 11.33 -6.80
C TRP A 70 -7.41 10.81 -5.37
N ASP A 71 -8.60 10.25 -5.13
CA ASP A 71 -8.91 9.64 -3.84
C ASP A 71 -8.07 8.39 -3.57
N GLN A 72 -7.75 7.59 -4.59
CA GLN A 72 -6.84 6.46 -4.45
C GLN A 72 -5.42 6.91 -4.08
N ILE A 73 -4.88 7.93 -4.73
CA ILE A 73 -3.56 8.52 -4.40
C ILE A 73 -3.55 9.00 -2.95
N ARG A 74 -4.62 9.68 -2.50
CA ARG A 74 -4.75 10.12 -1.10
C ARG A 74 -4.70 8.93 -0.14
N LYS A 75 -5.44 7.86 -0.42
CA LYS A 75 -5.45 6.64 0.38
C LYS A 75 -4.06 5.97 0.40
N ASP A 76 -3.38 5.89 -0.74
CA ASP A 76 -2.04 5.30 -0.83
C ASP A 76 -1.02 6.06 0.04
N ILE A 77 -1.04 7.39 0.01
CA ILE A 77 -0.13 8.22 0.83
C ILE A 77 -0.46 8.07 2.32
N GLN A 78 -1.74 8.04 2.69
CA GLN A 78 -2.17 7.81 4.07
C GLN A 78 -1.75 6.42 4.58
N GLU A 79 -1.90 5.39 3.75
CA GLU A 79 -1.46 4.04 4.04
C GLU A 79 0.07 3.98 4.20
N LEU A 80 0.82 4.63 3.31
CA LEU A 80 2.28 4.71 3.38
C LEU A 80 2.76 5.45 4.64
N SER A 81 2.11 6.55 4.99
CA SER A 81 2.35 7.28 6.25
C SER A 81 2.11 6.37 7.45
N SER A 82 0.98 5.65 7.48
CA SER A 82 0.68 4.69 8.55
C SER A 82 1.73 3.58 8.63
N ILE A 83 2.11 2.96 7.51
CA ILE A 83 3.06 1.83 7.46
C ILE A 83 4.46 2.26 7.89
N THR A 84 4.93 3.41 7.43
CA THR A 84 6.31 3.84 7.67
C THR A 84 6.47 4.60 8.99
N GLY A 85 5.38 5.11 9.55
CA GLY A 85 5.40 5.95 10.75
C GLY A 85 5.80 7.39 10.51
N HIS A 86 5.84 7.83 9.25
CA HIS A 86 6.10 9.23 8.94
C HIS A 86 4.80 10.02 8.80
N SER A 87 4.90 11.35 8.83
CA SER A 87 3.78 12.24 8.49
C SER A 87 3.32 12.03 7.03
N VAL A 88 2.12 12.52 6.71
CA VAL A 88 1.58 12.46 5.34
C VAL A 88 2.51 13.18 4.34
N ASP A 89 3.11 14.30 4.75
CA ASP A 89 4.02 15.07 3.91
C ASP A 89 5.32 14.32 3.65
N GLU A 90 5.88 13.66 4.67
CA GLU A 90 7.07 12.82 4.53
C GLU A 90 6.78 11.55 3.71
N ALA A 91 5.60 10.94 3.86
CA ALA A 91 5.18 9.83 3.01
C ALA A 91 5.07 10.25 1.54
N ALA A 92 4.51 11.42 1.27
CA ALA A 92 4.52 11.99 -0.08
C ALA A 92 5.96 12.26 -0.57
N LEU A 93 6.86 12.71 0.32
CA LEU A 93 8.28 12.91 0.03
C LEU A 93 8.97 11.62 -0.40
N LEU A 94 8.66 10.48 0.24
CA LEU A 94 9.17 9.17 -0.14
C LEU A 94 8.77 8.80 -1.58
N VAL A 95 7.51 9.06 -1.96
CA VAL A 95 7.06 8.85 -3.35
C VAL A 95 7.85 9.75 -4.30
N HIS A 96 8.06 11.02 -3.95
CA HIS A 96 8.88 11.93 -4.75
C HIS A 96 10.35 11.53 -4.84
N LEU A 97 10.95 10.96 -3.78
CA LEU A 97 12.30 10.39 -3.80
C LEU A 97 12.41 9.28 -4.83
N VAL A 98 11.43 8.36 -4.85
CA VAL A 98 11.39 7.28 -5.84
C VAL A 98 11.22 7.83 -7.26
N LEU A 99 10.35 8.83 -7.46
CA LEU A 99 10.22 9.50 -8.76
C LEU A 99 11.54 10.19 -9.20
N LYS A 100 12.29 10.79 -8.27
CA LYS A 100 13.63 11.33 -8.52
C LYS A 100 14.60 10.21 -8.93
N GLN A 101 14.61 9.07 -8.24
CA GLN A 101 15.41 7.90 -8.62
C GLN A 101 15.07 7.42 -10.03
N ILE A 102 13.79 7.37 -10.40
CA ILE A 102 13.35 6.98 -11.75
C ILE A 102 13.88 7.98 -12.78
N ASN A 103 13.83 9.28 -12.50
CA ASN A 103 14.32 10.30 -13.42
C ASN A 103 15.85 10.25 -13.59
N GLU A 104 16.59 10.02 -12.50
CA GLU A 104 18.06 9.97 -12.51
C GLU A 104 18.62 8.67 -13.12
N LYS A 105 18.00 7.53 -12.81
CA LYS A 105 18.48 6.19 -13.23
C LYS A 105 17.75 5.63 -14.45
N GLY A 106 16.54 6.12 -14.77
CA GLY A 106 15.69 5.53 -15.80
C GLY A 106 16.34 5.53 -17.17
N HIS A 107 17.01 6.63 -17.53
CA HIS A 107 17.72 6.73 -18.81
C HIS A 107 18.94 5.80 -18.90
N SER A 108 19.71 5.65 -17.82
CA SER A 108 20.90 4.78 -17.81
C SER A 108 20.53 3.30 -17.79
N LEU A 109 19.50 2.93 -17.03
CA LEU A 109 19.00 1.55 -16.98
C LEU A 109 18.39 1.12 -18.33
N GLN A 110 17.59 1.97 -18.97
CA GLN A 110 17.00 1.66 -20.29
C GLN A 110 18.07 1.42 -21.37
N MET A 111 19.18 2.17 -21.32
CA MET A 111 20.31 2.00 -22.23
C MET A 111 21.15 0.75 -21.92
N GLN A 112 21.25 0.35 -20.65
CA GLN A 112 22.07 -0.80 -20.21
C GLN A 112 21.34 -2.14 -20.35
N THR A 113 20.04 -2.21 -20.05
CA THR A 113 19.29 -3.47 -20.08
C THR A 113 18.66 -3.75 -21.44
N GLY A 114 18.58 -2.75 -22.33
CA GLY A 114 17.90 -2.87 -23.64
C GLY A 114 16.42 -3.22 -23.54
N GLN A 115 15.85 -3.21 -22.34
CA GLN A 115 14.45 -3.57 -22.11
C GLN A 115 13.55 -2.41 -22.53
N SER A 116 12.98 -2.55 -23.72
CA SER A 116 11.78 -1.83 -24.14
C SER A 116 10.61 -2.19 -23.21
N VAL A 117 9.70 -1.23 -23.05
CA VAL A 117 8.39 -1.32 -22.36
C VAL A 117 7.93 -2.77 -22.17
N VAL A 118 8.01 -3.27 -20.93
CA VAL A 118 7.56 -4.62 -20.59
C VAL A 118 6.05 -4.67 -20.82
N SER A 119 5.61 -5.42 -21.83
CA SER A 119 4.20 -5.77 -21.94
C SER A 119 3.88 -6.74 -20.81
N ILE A 120 3.15 -6.28 -19.79
CA ILE A 120 2.72 -7.11 -18.67
C ILE A 120 1.51 -7.95 -19.15
N VAL A 121 1.77 -9.18 -19.59
CA VAL A 121 0.73 -10.06 -20.16
C VAL A 121 0.24 -11.08 -19.15
N ASN A 122 1.06 -11.48 -18.18
CA ASN A 122 0.69 -12.45 -17.15
C ASN A 122 1.19 -12.03 -15.76
N LEU A 123 0.80 -12.80 -14.73
CA LEU A 123 1.16 -12.53 -13.34
C LEU A 123 2.68 -12.64 -13.07
N ASP A 124 3.39 -13.51 -13.79
CA ASP A 124 4.84 -13.66 -13.63
C ASP A 124 5.60 -12.47 -14.23
N ASP A 125 5.13 -11.93 -15.36
CA ASP A 125 5.67 -10.70 -15.96
C ASP A 125 5.46 -9.52 -15.01
N ARG A 126 4.27 -9.42 -14.41
CA ARG A 126 3.98 -8.42 -13.37
C ARG A 126 4.93 -8.58 -12.19
N ARG A 127 5.10 -9.80 -11.68
CA ARG A 127 5.98 -10.07 -10.53
C ARG A 127 7.42 -9.66 -10.81
N LYS A 128 7.96 -10.06 -11.98
CA LYS A 128 9.31 -9.68 -12.41
C LYS A 128 9.46 -8.18 -12.56
N TRP A 129 8.45 -7.51 -13.11
CA TRP A 129 8.46 -6.06 -13.24
C TRP A 129 8.46 -5.38 -11.86
N GLU A 130 7.58 -5.80 -10.95
CA GLU A 130 7.51 -5.29 -9.58
C GLU A 130 8.86 -5.49 -8.84
N GLU A 131 9.54 -6.63 -9.06
CA GLU A 131 10.83 -6.98 -8.45
C GLU A 131 11.95 -6.09 -8.95
N GLN A 132 12.06 -5.96 -10.27
CA GLN A 132 13.04 -5.08 -10.89
C GLN A 132 12.79 -3.62 -10.50
N PHE A 133 11.53 -3.18 -10.51
CA PHE A 133 11.17 -1.81 -10.13
C PHE A 133 11.56 -1.51 -8.68
N HIS A 134 11.29 -2.44 -7.76
CA HIS A 134 11.68 -2.29 -6.36
C HIS A 134 13.19 -2.19 -6.21
N HIS A 135 13.95 -3.13 -6.76
CA HIS A 135 15.40 -3.16 -6.62
C HIS A 135 16.08 -1.94 -7.24
N CYS A 136 15.61 -1.49 -8.41
CA CYS A 136 16.22 -0.35 -9.10
C CYS A 136 15.92 1.01 -8.44
N TYR A 137 14.70 1.20 -7.94
CA TYR A 137 14.20 2.54 -7.60
C TYR A 137 13.71 2.70 -6.16
N ILE A 138 13.21 1.66 -5.51
CA ILE A 138 12.55 1.76 -4.20
C ILE A 138 13.48 1.36 -3.05
N GLU A 139 14.21 0.24 -3.18
CA GLU A 139 14.97 -0.38 -2.09
C GLU A 139 15.89 0.63 -1.40
N CYS A 140 16.69 1.36 -2.18
CA CYS A 140 17.62 2.37 -1.65
C CYS A 140 16.95 3.53 -0.89
N VAL A 141 15.70 3.85 -1.21
CA VAL A 141 14.94 4.91 -0.52
C VAL A 141 14.38 4.39 0.80
N LEU A 142 14.00 3.10 0.85
CA LEU A 142 13.39 2.50 2.03
C LEU A 142 14.41 1.96 3.05
N GLU A 143 15.61 1.56 2.62
CA GLU A 143 16.67 1.07 3.52
C GLU A 143 17.14 2.12 4.54
N ASP A 144 17.21 3.39 4.14
CA ASP A 144 17.57 4.52 5.02
C ASP A 144 16.62 5.71 4.78
N THR A 145 15.37 5.50 5.18
CA THR A 145 14.28 6.46 5.01
C THR A 145 14.56 7.76 5.74
N GLU A 146 15.06 7.69 6.97
CA GLU A 146 15.36 8.86 7.81
C GLU A 146 16.41 9.76 7.15
N SER A 147 17.55 9.21 6.74
CA SER A 147 18.61 9.97 6.06
C SER A 147 18.12 10.55 4.73
N SER A 148 17.32 9.79 3.98
CA SER A 148 16.77 10.22 2.70
C SER A 148 15.81 11.41 2.86
N ILE A 149 14.92 11.35 3.85
CA ILE A 149 13.99 12.44 4.20
C ILE A 149 14.79 13.66 4.70
N GLN A 150 15.71 13.48 5.65
CA GLN A 150 16.53 14.57 6.18
C GLN A 150 17.34 15.28 5.09
N LYS A 151 17.94 14.53 4.17
CA LYS A 151 18.69 15.11 3.05
C LYS A 151 17.78 15.96 2.17
N MET A 152 16.59 15.48 1.83
CA MET A 152 15.66 16.26 1.01
C MET A 152 15.12 17.47 1.77
N LEU A 153 14.74 17.35 3.04
CA LEU A 153 14.30 18.48 3.84
C LEU A 153 15.37 19.57 3.89
N LYS A 154 16.65 19.21 4.01
CA LYS A 154 17.79 20.15 3.89
C LYS A 154 17.88 20.79 2.50
N GLU A 155 17.79 20.01 1.42
CA GLU A 155 17.78 20.53 0.04
C GLU A 155 16.63 21.50 -0.22
N LEU A 156 15.46 21.20 0.35
CA LEU A 156 14.29 22.05 0.31
C LEU A 156 14.60 23.36 1.07
N THR A 157 15.11 23.30 2.32
CA THR A 157 15.33 24.52 3.14
C THR A 157 16.31 25.53 2.57
N ALA A 158 17.20 25.11 1.67
CA ALA A 158 18.07 26.04 0.96
C ALA A 158 17.28 27.03 0.08
N ARG A 159 15.99 26.78 -0.17
CA ARG A 159 15.07 27.59 -0.98
C ARG A 159 14.10 28.35 -0.07
N ASP A 160 14.62 29.36 0.63
CA ASP A 160 13.92 30.40 1.42
C ASP A 160 12.45 30.08 1.80
N TYR A 161 12.24 29.39 2.93
CA TYR A 161 10.91 28.96 3.39
C TYR A 161 10.34 29.79 4.53
N SER A 162 9.03 29.61 4.75
CA SER A 162 8.32 30.17 5.88
C SER A 162 8.92 29.72 7.23
N LYS A 163 8.87 30.61 8.23
CA LYS A 163 9.26 30.30 9.62
C LYS A 163 8.56 29.07 10.20
N LEU A 164 7.35 28.77 9.74
CA LEU A 164 6.58 27.60 10.14
C LEU A 164 7.24 26.29 9.68
N PHE A 165 7.72 26.24 8.44
CA PHE A 165 8.44 25.08 7.93
C PHE A 165 9.70 24.79 8.76
N GLY A 166 10.47 25.84 9.08
CA GLY A 166 11.62 25.74 9.95
C GLY A 166 11.27 25.20 11.33
N ALA A 167 10.20 25.71 11.95
CA ALA A 167 9.75 25.26 13.27
C ALA A 167 9.27 23.80 13.30
N VAL A 168 8.65 23.31 12.21
CA VAL A 168 8.09 21.95 12.15
C VAL A 168 9.15 20.91 11.77
N TYR A 169 10.04 21.20 10.82
CA TYR A 169 10.95 20.20 10.26
C TYR A 169 12.42 20.39 10.64
N ILE A 170 12.86 21.60 11.00
CA ILE A 170 14.30 21.92 11.15
C ILE A 170 14.68 22.15 12.59
N THR A 171 13.84 22.85 13.34
CA THR A 171 14.03 23.06 14.78
C THR A 171 14.10 21.72 15.51
N PRO A 172 13.20 20.73 15.30
CA PRO A 172 13.29 19.42 15.94
C PRO A 172 14.60 18.66 15.69
N MET A 173 15.24 18.88 14.53
CA MET A 173 16.51 18.25 14.17
C MET A 173 17.73 18.87 14.86
N THR A 174 17.58 20.07 15.43
CA THR A 174 18.70 20.88 15.93
C THR A 174 18.53 21.37 17.36
N SER A 175 17.32 21.29 17.93
CA SER A 175 17.01 21.82 19.25
C SER A 175 17.10 20.77 20.36
N GLU A 176 17.76 21.14 21.46
CA GLU A 176 17.55 20.56 22.78
C GLU A 176 16.59 21.47 23.60
N PRO A 177 15.68 20.92 24.42
CA PRO A 177 15.45 19.50 24.67
C PRO A 177 14.47 18.87 23.67
N PHE A 178 14.70 17.59 23.36
CA PHE A 178 13.90 16.73 22.47
C PHE A 178 12.41 16.56 22.88
N LEU A 179 12.01 17.10 24.04
CA LEU A 179 10.71 16.90 24.68
C LEU A 179 9.51 17.41 23.87
N TRP A 180 9.74 18.32 22.92
CA TRP A 180 8.68 18.90 22.09
C TRP A 180 8.61 18.30 20.67
N ASN A 181 9.45 17.30 20.39
CA ASN A 181 9.42 16.61 19.11
C ASN A 181 8.21 15.67 19.06
N VAL A 182 7.44 15.77 17.97
CA VAL A 182 6.30 14.89 17.73
C VAL A 182 6.84 13.58 17.17
N TYR A 183 6.67 12.50 17.93
CA TYR A 183 7.00 11.15 17.46
C TYR A 183 5.71 10.41 17.08
N PRO A 184 5.74 9.61 16.01
CA PRO A 184 4.62 8.75 15.66
C PRO A 184 4.33 7.78 16.80
N THR A 185 3.05 7.56 17.09
CA THR A 185 2.64 6.48 17.99
C THR A 185 2.90 5.15 17.30
N LEU A 186 3.61 4.23 17.97
CA LEU A 186 3.89 2.91 17.42
C LEU A 186 2.57 2.13 17.22
N THR A 187 2.20 1.85 15.96
CA THR A 187 0.98 1.09 15.64
C THR A 187 1.30 -0.35 15.22
N SER A 188 0.32 -1.25 15.34
CA SER A 188 0.43 -2.62 14.81
C SER A 188 0.69 -2.62 13.30
N GLN A 189 0.12 -1.67 12.57
CA GLN A 189 0.35 -1.51 11.13
C GLN A 189 1.80 -1.12 10.81
N GLN A 190 2.44 -0.29 11.63
CA GLN A 190 3.86 0.06 11.48
C GLN A 190 4.74 -1.16 11.75
N ILE A 191 4.46 -1.90 12.81
CA ILE A 191 5.18 -3.13 13.16
C ILE A 191 5.03 -4.14 12.01
N CYS A 192 3.81 -4.40 11.54
CA CYS A 192 3.57 -5.28 10.40
C CYS A 192 4.27 -4.75 9.14
N GLY A 193 4.11 -3.48 8.80
CA GLY A 193 4.62 -2.91 7.55
C GLY A 193 6.15 -2.79 7.48
N GLN A 194 6.82 -2.54 8.62
CA GLN A 194 8.28 -2.52 8.71
C GLN A 194 8.88 -3.93 8.80
N LEU A 195 8.19 -4.88 9.46
CA LEU A 195 8.74 -6.21 9.70
C LEU A 195 8.36 -7.24 8.62
N LEU A 196 7.25 -7.08 7.90
CA LEU A 196 6.81 -7.99 6.83
C LEU A 196 7.70 -7.86 5.59
N THR A 197 8.86 -8.48 5.66
CA THR A 197 9.82 -8.66 4.56
C THR A 197 10.08 -10.15 4.36
N ILE A 198 10.50 -10.58 3.16
CA ILE A 198 10.93 -11.97 2.93
C ILE A 198 12.03 -12.37 3.91
N LYS A 199 12.96 -11.45 4.21
CA LYS A 199 14.04 -11.68 5.17
C LYS A 199 13.51 -12.06 6.55
N LEU A 200 12.38 -11.48 6.99
CA LEU A 200 11.71 -11.90 8.23
C LEU A 200 11.02 -13.26 8.06
N HIS A 201 10.34 -13.52 6.94
CA HIS A 201 9.74 -14.82 6.69
C HIS A 201 10.76 -15.97 6.79
N GLU A 202 11.95 -15.78 6.23
CA GLU A 202 13.04 -16.77 6.27
C GLU A 202 13.62 -16.96 7.68
N LYS A 203 13.77 -15.89 8.46
CA LYS A 203 14.37 -15.95 9.80
C LYS A 203 13.37 -16.28 10.91
N HIS A 204 12.12 -15.83 10.78
CA HIS A 204 11.07 -15.88 11.81
C HIS A 204 9.69 -16.16 11.19
N PRO A 205 9.47 -17.35 10.60
CA PRO A 205 8.26 -17.67 9.83
C PRO A 205 6.96 -17.60 10.66
N VAL A 206 7.03 -17.93 11.96
CA VAL A 206 5.88 -17.87 12.88
C VAL A 206 5.44 -16.42 13.11
N ILE A 207 6.39 -15.52 13.38
CA ILE A 207 6.11 -14.10 13.60
C ILE A 207 5.59 -13.48 12.31
N PHE A 208 6.22 -13.79 11.18
CA PHE A 208 5.76 -13.33 9.87
C PHE A 208 4.31 -13.74 9.61
N THR A 209 3.97 -15.02 9.80
CA THR A 209 2.61 -15.54 9.59
C THR A 209 1.59 -14.89 10.54
N TYR A 210 1.99 -14.66 11.80
CA TYR A 210 1.15 -13.96 12.76
C TYR A 210 0.85 -12.52 12.34
N LEU A 211 1.88 -11.78 11.94
CA LEU A 211 1.74 -10.38 11.50
C LEU A 211 0.96 -10.28 10.19
N SER A 212 1.17 -11.19 9.24
CA SER A 212 0.45 -11.20 7.95
C SER A 212 -1.04 -11.51 8.13
N GLU A 213 -1.40 -12.36 9.10
CA GLU A 213 -2.80 -12.74 9.33
C GLU A 213 -3.41 -12.05 10.57
N PHE A 214 -2.78 -10.97 11.08
CA PHE A 214 -3.15 -10.32 12.35
C PHE A 214 -4.65 -9.98 12.42
N HIS A 215 -5.21 -9.38 11.37
CA HIS A 215 -6.62 -9.02 11.29
C HIS A 215 -7.55 -10.24 11.41
N ARG A 216 -7.13 -11.41 10.93
CA ARG A 216 -7.91 -12.66 11.05
C ARG A 216 -7.85 -13.20 12.46
N PHE A 217 -6.70 -13.13 13.12
CA PHE A 217 -6.58 -13.47 14.54
C PHE A 217 -7.44 -12.55 15.40
N GLU A 218 -7.47 -11.24 15.12
CA GLU A 218 -8.40 -10.34 15.79
C GLU A 218 -9.86 -10.70 15.53
N ALA A 219 -10.21 -11.11 14.32
CA ALA A 219 -11.57 -11.56 14.00
C ALA A 219 -11.96 -12.85 14.73
N MET A 220 -11.00 -13.73 15.09
CA MET A 220 -11.29 -14.96 15.85
C MET A 220 -11.90 -14.69 17.22
N LYS A 221 -11.72 -13.49 17.81
CA LYS A 221 -12.37 -13.13 19.08
C LYS A 221 -13.89 -13.20 19.01
N PHE A 222 -14.47 -13.04 17.81
CA PHE A 222 -15.91 -13.11 17.56
C PHE A 222 -16.42 -14.51 17.25
N LEU A 223 -15.52 -15.50 17.07
CA LEU A 223 -15.90 -16.85 16.67
C LEU A 223 -16.90 -17.51 17.65
N PRO A 224 -16.73 -17.43 18.99
CA PRO A 224 -17.69 -18.01 19.92
C PRO A 224 -19.11 -17.43 19.76
N ASP A 225 -19.22 -16.12 19.54
CA ASP A 225 -20.50 -15.43 19.37
C ASP A 225 -21.16 -15.79 18.04
N ILE A 226 -20.37 -15.87 16.96
CA ILE A 226 -20.85 -16.34 15.65
C ILE A 226 -21.39 -17.77 15.77
N LEU A 227 -20.67 -18.67 16.45
CA LEU A 227 -21.11 -20.05 16.66
C LEU A 227 -22.38 -20.12 17.51
N LYS A 228 -22.51 -19.26 18.52
CA LYS A 228 -23.73 -19.16 19.34
C LYS A 228 -24.93 -18.69 18.51
N MET A 229 -24.74 -17.66 17.69
CA MET A 229 -25.74 -17.15 16.75
C MET A 229 -26.20 -18.25 15.80
N LEU A 230 -25.27 -18.98 15.17
CA LEU A 230 -25.56 -20.08 14.25
C LEU A 230 -26.38 -21.20 14.90
N LYS A 231 -26.08 -21.55 16.16
CA LYS A 231 -26.86 -22.55 16.91
C LYS A 231 -28.28 -22.08 17.20
N ILE A 232 -28.46 -20.80 17.55
CA ILE A 232 -29.78 -20.21 17.81
C ILE A 232 -30.61 -20.19 16.53
N THR A 233 -30.05 -19.73 15.42
CA THR A 233 -30.76 -19.70 14.13
C THR A 233 -31.08 -21.11 13.64
N GLN A 234 -30.18 -22.08 13.76
CA GLN A 234 -30.45 -23.47 13.39
C GLN A 234 -31.60 -24.07 14.22
N LYS A 235 -31.64 -23.79 15.53
CA LYS A 235 -32.74 -24.21 16.40
C LYS A 235 -34.06 -23.57 16.01
N ALA A 236 -34.07 -22.26 15.73
CA ALA A 236 -35.27 -21.55 15.29
C ALA A 236 -35.81 -22.11 13.96
N ILE A 237 -34.94 -22.30 12.96
CA ILE A 237 -35.32 -22.88 11.65
C ILE A 237 -35.90 -24.29 11.83
N SER A 238 -35.31 -25.10 12.70
CA SER A 238 -35.80 -26.47 12.97
C SER A 238 -37.16 -26.50 13.69
N GLN A 239 -37.49 -25.46 14.47
CA GLN A 239 -38.80 -25.30 15.09
C GLN A 239 -39.86 -24.87 14.07
N PHE A 240 -39.55 -23.93 13.17
CA PHE A 240 -40.46 -23.53 12.09
C PHE A 240 -40.79 -24.68 11.12
N GLY A 241 -39.81 -25.53 10.78
CA GLY A 241 -40.03 -26.69 9.91
C GLY A 241 -40.84 -27.83 10.55
N PHE A 242 -41.01 -27.82 11.88
CA PHE A 242 -41.88 -28.77 12.59
C PHE A 242 -43.33 -28.26 12.64
N ASP A 243 -43.55 -26.96 12.84
CA ASP A 243 -44.89 -26.36 12.91
C ASP A 243 -45.64 -26.37 11.56
N GLU A 244 -44.94 -26.27 10.42
CA GLU A 244 -45.56 -26.43 9.10
C GLU A 244 -46.03 -27.86 8.81
N LYS A 245 -45.42 -28.88 9.44
CA LYS A 245 -45.77 -30.30 9.22
C LYS A 245 -46.85 -30.80 10.17
N THR A 246 -47.09 -30.14 11.29
CA THR A 246 -48.10 -30.50 12.27
C THR A 246 -49.43 -29.74 12.10
N GLN A 247 -49.48 -28.76 11.19
CA GLN A 247 -50.72 -28.04 10.81
C GLN A 247 -51.35 -28.53 9.49
N GLY A 248 -50.93 -29.68 8.96
CA GLY A 248 -51.54 -30.35 7.79
C GLY A 248 -52.55 -31.42 8.19
#